data_AF-A0A9X7W482-F1
#
_entry.id   AF-A0A9X7W482-F1
#
_cell.length_a   1.000
_cell.length_b   1.000
_cell.length_c   1.000
_cell.angle_alpha   90.00
_cell.angle_beta   90.00
_cell.angle_gamma   90.00
#
_symmetry.space_group_name_H-M   'P 1'
#
loop_
_entity.id
_entity.type
_entity.pdbx_description
1 polymer ?
#
loop_
_entity_poly.entity_id
_entity_poly.type
_entity_poly.pdbx_seq_one_letter_code
_entity_poly.pdbx_strand_id
1 'polypeptide(L)'
;MNELTKALAGQPEPNNIGDRVIWQAMSFIRIIANETTIPLETFGWHDKDKEGGWIRLNEISKKLLELEYGNDASNYYVWNETPSKGTIYKYDPYSNWWVEYGSTFGYA
;
A
#
# COMPACT_ATOMS: atom_id res chain seq x y z
N MET A 1 4.16 32.84 14.24
CA MET A 1 3.64 31.72 13.41
C MET A 1 3.80 32.14 11.96
N ASN A 2 4.71 31.51 11.23
CA ASN A 2 5.12 31.92 9.89
C ASN A 2 4.16 31.34 8.84
N GLU A 3 3.78 32.10 7.81
CA GLU A 3 2.76 31.70 6.83
C GLU A 3 3.12 30.44 6.01
N LEU A 4 4.39 30.03 6.04
CA LEU A 4 4.89 28.80 5.43
C LEU A 4 4.27 27.52 6.01
N THR A 5 3.88 27.47 7.29
CA THR A 5 3.26 26.27 7.88
C THR A 5 1.79 26.10 7.50
N LYS A 6 1.11 27.14 7.00
CA LYS A 6 -0.27 27.04 6.50
C LYS A 6 -0.34 26.53 5.06
N ALA A 7 0.68 26.77 4.24
CA ALA A 7 0.68 26.37 2.83
C ALA A 7 0.93 24.87 2.60
N LEU A 8 1.56 24.19 3.57
CA LEU A 8 1.88 22.75 3.50
C LEU A 8 0.72 21.84 3.97
N ALA A 9 -0.31 22.39 4.61
CA ALA A 9 -1.41 21.60 5.18
C ALA A 9 -2.49 21.16 4.16
N GLY A 10 -2.30 21.42 2.87
CA GLY A 10 -3.35 21.20 1.86
C GLY A 10 -2.88 20.89 0.44
N GLN A 11 -1.60 20.62 0.23
CA GLN A 11 -1.11 20.11 -1.06
C GLN A 11 -1.08 18.59 -0.98
N PRO A 12 -1.73 17.84 -1.89
CA PRO A 12 -1.45 16.41 -2.01
C PRO A 12 0.04 16.29 -2.32
N GLU A 13 0.76 15.65 -1.42
CA GLU A 13 2.19 15.55 -1.59
C GLU A 13 2.51 14.76 -2.84
N PRO A 14 3.46 15.24 -3.66
CA PRO A 14 3.55 14.93 -5.08
C PRO A 14 3.75 13.44 -5.39
N ASN A 15 4.06 12.63 -4.38
CA ASN A 15 4.34 11.19 -4.50
C ASN A 15 3.37 10.29 -3.73
N ASN A 16 2.28 10.81 -3.14
CA ASN A 16 1.30 9.96 -2.48
C ASN A 16 0.52 9.14 -3.51
N ILE A 17 0.73 7.83 -3.50
CA ILE A 17 0.08 6.86 -4.41
C ILE A 17 -1.01 6.06 -3.72
N GLY A 18 -1.63 6.58 -2.66
CA GLY A 18 -2.65 5.86 -1.89
C GLY A 18 -3.85 5.35 -2.70
N ASP A 19 -4.21 6.02 -3.79
CA ASP A 19 -5.27 5.59 -4.72
C ASP A 19 -4.83 4.54 -5.75
N ARG A 20 -3.55 4.12 -5.73
CA ARG A 20 -3.03 3.06 -6.59
C ARG A 20 -3.79 1.76 -6.35
N VAL A 21 -4.32 1.22 -7.44
CA VAL A 21 -5.03 -0.05 -7.46
C VAL A 21 -4.04 -1.21 -7.59
N ILE A 22 -4.20 -2.20 -6.72
CA ILE A 22 -3.53 -3.49 -6.73
C ILE A 22 -4.54 -4.53 -7.22
N TRP A 23 -4.18 -5.27 -8.27
CA TRP A 23 -5.03 -6.29 -8.90
C TRP A 23 -4.51 -7.68 -8.56
N GLN A 24 -5.34 -8.60 -8.10
CA GLN A 24 -4.86 -9.98 -7.86
C GLN A 24 -4.69 -10.78 -9.15
N ALA A 25 -5.38 -10.39 -10.22
CA ALA A 25 -5.28 -11.03 -11.52
C ALA A 25 -3.82 -11.10 -11.99
N MET A 26 -3.32 -12.31 -12.23
CA MET A 26 -1.97 -12.57 -12.76
C MET A 26 -0.85 -11.85 -11.99
N SER A 27 -1.07 -11.61 -10.69
CA SER A 27 -0.11 -10.91 -9.85
C SER A 27 0.24 -11.74 -8.61
N PHE A 28 1.53 -11.77 -8.27
CA PHE A 28 1.98 -12.20 -6.97
C PHE A 28 1.91 -11.00 -6.02
N ILE A 29 1.11 -11.11 -4.97
CA ILE A 29 0.92 -10.04 -3.98
C ILE A 29 1.37 -10.54 -2.62
N ARG A 30 2.24 -9.77 -1.97
CA ARG A 30 2.59 -9.96 -0.56
C ARG A 30 2.41 -8.65 0.19
N ILE A 31 1.59 -8.69 1.24
CA ILE A 31 1.40 -7.57 2.15
C ILE A 31 2.15 -7.89 3.44
N ILE A 32 3.00 -6.97 3.88
CA ILE A 32 3.86 -7.15 5.05
C ILE A 32 3.56 -5.99 6.00
N ALA A 33 3.30 -6.30 7.27
CA ALA A 33 3.20 -5.32 8.33
C ALA A 33 4.09 -5.76 9.50
N ASN A 34 5.02 -4.89 9.90
CA ASN A 34 5.95 -5.15 11.01
C ASN A 34 6.61 -6.52 10.90
N GLU A 35 7.22 -6.78 9.72
CA GLU A 35 7.91 -8.04 9.37
C GLU A 35 7.01 -9.29 9.29
N THR A 36 5.71 -9.15 9.55
CA THR A 36 4.72 -10.23 9.43
C THR A 36 4.04 -10.17 8.07
N THR A 37 4.01 -11.30 7.36
CA THR A 37 3.19 -11.40 6.14
C THR A 37 1.72 -11.52 6.53
N ILE A 38 0.90 -10.61 6.02
CA ILE A 38 -0.53 -10.57 6.27
C ILE A 38 -1.25 -11.35 5.17
N PRO A 39 -2.13 -12.33 5.51
CA PRO A 39 -2.87 -13.08 4.51
C PRO A 39 -3.77 -12.19 3.64
N LEU A 40 -3.91 -12.51 2.36
CA LEU A 40 -4.67 -11.65 1.43
C LEU A 40 -6.17 -11.68 1.73
N GLU A 41 -6.69 -12.77 2.29
CA GLU A 41 -8.07 -12.92 2.75
C GLU A 41 -8.45 -12.00 3.91
N THR A 42 -7.47 -11.40 4.58
CA THR A 42 -7.69 -10.37 5.62
C THR A 42 -8.31 -9.09 5.03
N PHE A 43 -8.15 -8.87 3.72
CA PHE A 43 -8.58 -7.66 3.03
C PHE A 43 -9.90 -7.87 2.28
N GLY A 44 -10.75 -6.85 2.31
CA GLY A 44 -11.99 -6.82 1.54
C GLY A 44 -11.72 -6.41 0.11
N TRP A 45 -11.35 -7.37 -0.74
CA TRP A 45 -11.13 -7.13 -2.17
C TRP A 45 -12.45 -6.83 -2.89
N HIS A 46 -12.43 -5.80 -3.73
CA HIS A 46 -13.54 -5.44 -4.61
C HIS A 46 -13.60 -6.36 -5.82
N ASP A 47 -14.81 -6.60 -6.34
CA ASP A 47 -15.05 -7.38 -7.55
C ASP A 47 -14.34 -8.76 -7.59
N LYS A 48 -14.23 -9.42 -6.43
CA LYS A 48 -13.51 -10.70 -6.25
C LYS A 48 -13.95 -11.80 -7.22
N ASP A 49 -15.20 -11.75 -7.68
CA ASP A 49 -15.78 -12.70 -8.63
C ASP A 49 -15.23 -12.55 -10.07
N LYS A 50 -14.45 -11.50 -10.35
CA LYS A 50 -13.81 -11.26 -11.65
C LYS A 50 -12.29 -11.39 -11.52
N GLU A 51 -11.78 -12.57 -11.87
CA GLU A 51 -10.35 -12.86 -12.09
C GLU A 51 -9.42 -12.40 -10.96
N GLY A 52 -9.90 -12.38 -9.71
CA GLY A 52 -9.10 -12.05 -8.53
C GLY A 52 -9.36 -10.68 -7.92
N GLY A 53 -10.20 -9.81 -8.47
CA GLY A 53 -10.56 -8.56 -7.78
C GLY A 53 -9.41 -7.57 -7.56
N TRP A 54 -9.72 -6.48 -6.85
CA TRP A 54 -8.81 -5.34 -6.66
C TRP A 54 -8.95 -4.65 -5.30
N ILE A 55 -7.92 -3.92 -4.90
CA ILE A 55 -7.93 -3.08 -3.69
C ILE A 55 -7.00 -1.87 -3.87
N ARG A 56 -7.29 -0.73 -3.22
CA ARG A 56 -6.36 0.41 -3.19
C ARG A 56 -5.39 0.31 -2.02
N LEU A 57 -4.20 0.91 -2.17
CA LEU A 57 -3.21 0.97 -1.09
C LEU A 57 -3.77 1.60 0.20
N ASN A 58 -4.56 2.67 0.10
CA ASN A 58 -5.18 3.30 1.27
C ASN A 58 -6.20 2.41 2.00
N GLU A 59 -6.82 1.45 1.29
CA GLU A 59 -7.73 0.49 1.91
C GLU A 59 -6.97 -0.58 2.68
N ILE A 60 -5.78 -0.96 2.18
CA ILE A 60 -4.84 -1.83 2.89
C ILE A 60 -4.39 -1.16 4.20
N SER A 61 -3.87 0.09 4.15
CA SER A 61 -3.41 0.76 5.37
C SER A 61 -4.55 0.96 6.37
N LYS A 62 -5.76 1.35 5.91
CA LYS A 62 -6.94 1.44 6.79
C LYS A 62 -7.21 0.12 7.51
N LYS A 63 -7.19 -1.02 6.79
CA LYS A 63 -7.42 -2.32 7.40
C LYS A 63 -6.32 -2.72 8.38
N LEU A 64 -5.06 -2.42 8.08
CA LEU A 64 -3.93 -2.71 8.95
C LEU A 64 -3.98 -1.90 10.26
N LEU A 65 -4.38 -0.62 10.17
CA LEU A 65 -4.58 0.25 11.33
C LEU A 65 -5.76 -0.25 12.19
N GLU A 66 -6.87 -0.66 11.57
CA GLU A 66 -8.04 -1.25 12.28
C GLU A 66 -7.69 -2.53 13.05
N LEU A 67 -6.75 -3.32 12.54
CA LEU A 67 -6.29 -4.58 13.14
C LEU A 67 -5.18 -4.38 14.19
N GLU A 68 -4.92 -3.13 14.59
CA GLU A 68 -3.90 -2.76 15.58
C GLU A 68 -2.45 -3.13 15.19
N TYR A 69 -2.17 -3.38 13.91
CA TYR A 69 -0.79 -3.38 13.40
C TYR A 69 -0.16 -1.98 13.36
N GLY A 70 -0.89 -0.94 13.84
CA GLY A 70 -0.62 0.49 13.66
C GLY A 70 -0.07 1.28 14.84
N ASN A 71 0.16 0.64 16.00
CA ASN A 71 0.53 1.37 17.21
C ASN A 71 2.05 1.65 17.36
N ASP A 72 2.90 1.02 16.56
CA ASP A 72 4.35 1.27 16.55
C ASP A 72 4.87 1.40 15.12
N ALA A 73 5.53 2.53 14.83
CA ALA A 73 6.38 2.83 13.65
C ALA A 73 6.20 1.88 12.46
N SER A 74 4.99 1.84 11.90
CA SER A 74 4.56 0.63 11.22
C SER A 74 5.13 0.56 9.81
N ASN A 75 6.07 -0.36 9.64
CA ASN A 75 6.69 -0.65 8.35
C ASN A 75 5.72 -1.51 7.54
N TYR A 76 4.83 -0.86 6.77
CA TYR A 76 3.98 -1.57 5.82
C TYR A 76 4.60 -1.59 4.44
N TYR A 77 4.59 -2.77 3.84
CA TYR A 77 5.02 -2.97 2.47
C TYR A 77 3.94 -3.73 1.70
N VAL A 78 3.72 -3.31 0.46
CA VAL A 78 2.93 -4.07 -0.51
C VAL A 78 3.85 -4.39 -1.67
N TRP A 79 4.19 -5.67 -1.80
CA TRP A 79 4.89 -6.18 -2.96
C TRP A 79 3.86 -6.66 -3.96
N ASN A 80 3.86 -6.07 -5.15
CA ASN A 80 2.97 -6.43 -6.25
C ASN A 80 3.80 -6.75 -7.48
N GLU A 81 3.86 -8.01 -7.84
CA GLU A 81 4.61 -8.50 -8.99
C GLU A 81 3.70 -9.07 -10.05
N THR A 82 4.08 -8.88 -11.31
CA THR A 82 3.58 -9.56 -12.49
C THR A 82 4.74 -10.37 -13.09
N PRO A 83 4.50 -11.22 -14.11
CA PRO A 83 5.59 -11.99 -14.69
C PRO A 83 6.75 -11.18 -15.28
N SER A 84 6.51 -9.92 -15.66
CA SER A 84 7.48 -9.07 -16.36
C SER A 84 8.09 -7.96 -15.49
N LYS A 85 7.49 -7.68 -14.33
CA LYS A 85 7.91 -6.58 -13.44
C LYS A 85 7.25 -6.71 -12.07
N GLY A 86 7.91 -6.20 -11.05
CA GLY A 86 7.26 -5.96 -9.77
C GLY A 86 7.57 -4.58 -9.19
N THR A 87 6.68 -4.14 -8.32
CA THR A 87 6.76 -2.87 -7.62
C THR A 87 6.55 -3.11 -6.13
N ILE A 88 7.39 -2.48 -5.31
CA ILE A 88 7.29 -2.47 -3.85
C ILE A 88 6.79 -1.09 -3.46
N TYR A 89 5.66 -1.06 -2.77
CA TYR A 89 5.12 0.14 -2.17
C TYR A 89 5.40 0.14 -0.68
N LYS A 90 5.76 1.29 -0.12
CA LYS A 90 6.00 1.46 1.32
C LYS A 90 5.02 2.49 1.87
N TYR A 91 4.43 2.17 3.02
CA TYR A 91 3.67 3.14 3.80
C TYR A 91 4.61 3.93 4.69
N ASP A 92 4.49 5.25 4.67
CA ASP A 92 5.13 6.11 5.64
C ASP A 92 4.13 6.44 6.76
N PRO A 93 4.29 5.88 7.96
CA PRO A 93 3.37 6.13 9.08
C PRO A 93 3.45 7.57 9.60
N TYR A 94 4.56 8.29 9.38
CA TYR A 94 4.69 9.69 9.83
C TYR A 94 3.92 10.64 8.92
N SER A 95 3.98 10.39 7.61
CA SER A 95 3.31 11.21 6.59
C SER A 95 1.91 10.69 6.22
N ASN A 96 1.54 9.50 6.73
CA ASN A 96 0.26 8.83 6.49
C ASN A 96 -0.06 8.64 4.99
N TRP A 97 0.95 8.26 4.20
CA TRP A 97 0.82 8.06 2.76
C TRP A 97 1.56 6.83 2.25
N TRP A 98 1.32 6.49 0.99
CA TRP A 98 2.06 5.46 0.28
C TRP A 98 3.02 6.08 -0.73
N VAL A 99 4.19 5.46 -0.88
CA VAL A 99 5.18 5.79 -1.91
C VAL A 99 5.63 4.54 -2.66
N GLU A 100 6.07 4.71 -3.90
CA GLU A 100 6.84 3.68 -4.58
C GLU A 100 8.24 3.62 -3.97
N TYR A 101 8.63 2.45 -3.46
CA TYR A 101 9.87 2.26 -2.71
C TYR A 101 10.95 1.56 -3.54
N GLY A 102 10.56 0.67 -4.46
CA GLY A 102 11.49 -0.03 -5.32
C GLY A 102 10.80 -0.92 -6.33
N SER A 103 11.60 -1.55 -7.18
CA SER A 103 11.14 -2.44 -8.25
C SER A 103 11.87 -3.78 -8.22
N THR A 104 11.23 -4.80 -8.79
CA THR A 104 11.79 -6.15 -8.95
C THR A 104 11.61 -6.61 -10.40
N PHE A 105 12.33 -7.66 -10.80
CA PHE A 105 12.31 -8.18 -12.18
C PHE A 105 11.03 -8.96 -12.54
N GLY A 106 10.06 -9.07 -11.62
CA GLY A 106 8.89 -9.93 -11.78
C GLY A 106 9.19 -11.40 -11.48
N TYR A 107 8.15 -12.24 -11.46
CA TYR A 107 8.28 -13.68 -11.25
C TYR A 107 8.19 -14.43 -12.58
N ALA A 108 9.22 -15.19 -12.95
CA ALA A 108 9.20 -16.02 -14.16
C ALA A 108 8.34 -17.28 -13.96
#